data_AF-A0A7Z2GHW0-F1
#
_entry.id   AF-A0A7Z2GHW0-F1
#
_cell.length_a   1.000
_cell.length_b   1.000
_cell.length_c   1.000
_cell.angle_alpha   90.00
_cell.angle_beta   90.00
_cell.angle_gamma   90.00
#
_symmetry.space_group_name_H-M   'P 1'
#
loop_
_entity.id
_entity.type
_entity.pdbx_description
1 polymer ?
#
loop_
_entity_poly.entity_id
_entity_poly.type
_entity_poly.pdbx_seq_one_letter_code
_entity_poly.pdbx_strand_id
1 'polypeptide(L)'
;MTGQPHDTDENPCQSFFEANEENKEKVKALQKHPRLSEFENLTASRLSPGVVAGGEDLLRQVFNPLHIELDTGDLKPSAFDDASSMGLSVDREAHRAAKATVTEGLARAEAANAREGSTPRKLHGVARLRACDVRELKTEGARCFGVYDTAIESNIAHADVCQLIAGKLPGRSARSKLVELAQNKVILYAPEEGSGAA
;
A
#
# COMPACT_ATOMS: atom_id res chain seq x y z
N MET A 1 46.14 -1.51 -8.10
CA MET A 1 44.90 -1.44 -8.89
C MET A 1 43.88 -2.35 -8.20
N THR A 2 43.15 -1.80 -7.25
CA THR A 2 42.11 -2.51 -6.50
C THR A 2 40.87 -2.60 -7.38
N GLY A 3 40.57 -3.79 -7.89
CA GLY A 3 39.33 -4.04 -8.62
C GLY A 3 38.15 -3.73 -7.70
N GLN A 4 37.35 -2.74 -8.08
CA GLN A 4 36.04 -2.55 -7.48
C GLN A 4 35.17 -3.74 -7.91
N PRO A 5 34.42 -4.37 -6.99
CA PRO A 5 33.38 -5.29 -7.40
C PRO A 5 32.36 -4.48 -8.20
N HIS A 6 32.24 -4.78 -9.50
CA HIS A 6 31.08 -4.42 -10.28
C HIS A 6 29.92 -5.20 -9.68
N ASP A 7 29.20 -4.58 -8.75
CA ASP A 7 27.96 -5.10 -8.22
C ASP A 7 26.90 -4.92 -9.33
N THR A 8 26.85 -5.89 -10.23
CA THR A 8 25.86 -5.98 -11.31
C THR A 8 24.56 -6.51 -10.73
N ASP A 9 23.95 -5.74 -9.84
CA ASP A 9 22.60 -6.05 -9.39
C ASP A 9 21.66 -5.73 -10.57
N GLU A 10 21.35 -6.76 -11.38
CA GLU A 10 20.63 -6.66 -12.66
C GLU A 10 19.25 -6.02 -12.48
N ASN A 11 18.66 -6.16 -11.28
CA ASN A 11 17.45 -5.45 -10.87
C ASN A 11 17.54 -5.00 -9.39
N PRO A 12 18.09 -3.79 -9.12
CA PRO A 12 18.26 -3.30 -7.75
C PRO A 12 16.93 -3.07 -7.01
N CYS A 13 15.82 -2.86 -7.74
CA CYS A 13 14.51 -2.68 -7.13
C CYS A 13 14.05 -4.01 -6.50
N GLN A 14 14.07 -5.08 -7.29
CA GLN A 14 13.74 -6.42 -6.81
C GLN A 14 14.65 -6.84 -5.66
N SER A 15 15.97 -6.71 -5.80
CA SER A 15 16.93 -7.08 -4.74
C SER A 15 16.68 -6.28 -3.44
N PHE A 16 16.35 -4.99 -3.55
CA PHE A 16 15.97 -4.20 -2.39
C PHE A 16 14.71 -4.73 -1.70
N PHE A 17 13.63 -4.98 -2.45
CA PHE A 17 12.36 -5.42 -1.86
C PHE A 17 12.44 -6.84 -1.30
N GLU A 18 13.17 -7.75 -1.94
CA GLU A 18 13.48 -9.09 -1.41
C GLU A 18 14.27 -9.00 -0.10
N ALA A 19 15.34 -8.18 -0.06
CA ALA A 19 16.16 -8.01 1.15
C ALA A 19 15.42 -7.31 2.30
N ASN A 20 14.27 -6.68 2.04
CA ASN A 20 13.50 -5.92 3.02
C ASN A 20 12.07 -6.43 3.22
N GLU A 21 11.76 -7.66 2.83
CA GLU A 21 10.41 -8.24 2.94
C GLU A 21 9.85 -8.18 4.38
N GLU A 22 10.68 -8.53 5.37
CA GLU A 22 10.32 -8.51 6.79
C GLU A 22 10.66 -7.19 7.51
N ASN A 23 11.20 -6.20 6.78
CA ASN A 23 11.67 -4.95 7.38
C ASN A 23 10.49 -4.02 7.70
N LYS A 24 10.21 -3.83 8.99
CA LYS A 24 9.16 -2.91 9.46
C LYS A 24 9.39 -1.44 9.11
N GLU A 25 10.63 -1.09 8.76
CA GLU A 25 11.07 0.24 8.33
C GLU A 25 11.55 0.24 6.87
N LYS A 26 11.05 -0.69 6.03
CA LYS A 26 11.37 -0.82 4.59
C LYS A 26 11.33 0.53 3.87
N VAL A 27 10.31 1.35 4.11
CA VAL A 27 10.17 2.67 3.48
C VAL A 27 11.26 3.63 3.93
N LYS A 28 11.72 3.57 5.19
CA LYS A 28 12.85 4.39 5.65
C LYS A 28 14.17 3.97 5.01
N ALA A 29 14.35 2.68 4.76
CA ALA A 29 15.49 2.18 4.01
C ALA A 29 15.40 2.64 2.54
N LEU A 30 14.22 2.53 1.93
CA LEU A 30 13.95 2.93 0.56
C LEU A 30 14.25 4.43 0.32
N GLN A 31 13.84 5.30 1.25
CA GLN A 31 14.10 6.76 1.21
C GLN A 31 15.59 7.12 1.19
N LYS A 32 16.47 6.22 1.66
CA LYS A 32 17.93 6.42 1.67
C LYS A 32 18.62 5.78 0.47
N HIS A 33 17.89 5.04 -0.37
CA HIS A 33 18.46 4.32 -1.48
C HIS A 33 18.89 5.29 -2.60
N PRO A 34 20.15 5.25 -3.07
CA PRO A 34 20.67 6.23 -4.03
C PRO A 34 19.98 6.18 -5.40
N ARG A 35 19.40 5.01 -5.75
CA ARG A 35 18.71 4.76 -7.02
C ARG A 35 17.19 4.77 -6.89
N LEU A 36 16.63 5.35 -5.82
CA LEU A 36 15.19 5.36 -5.56
C LEU A 36 14.37 5.84 -6.77
N SER A 37 14.85 6.87 -7.48
CA SER A 37 14.16 7.42 -8.66
C SER A 37 14.01 6.44 -9.83
N GLU A 38 14.83 5.39 -9.88
CA GLU A 38 14.80 4.38 -10.95
C GLU A 38 13.84 3.23 -10.62
N PHE A 39 13.56 2.99 -9.34
CA PHE A 39 12.91 1.75 -8.87
C PHE A 39 11.49 1.58 -9.40
N GLU A 40 10.72 2.65 -9.58
CA GLU A 40 9.35 2.55 -10.12
C GLU A 40 9.32 2.14 -11.61
N ASN A 41 10.45 2.23 -12.31
CA ASN A 41 10.58 1.74 -13.69
C ASN A 41 11.06 0.28 -13.74
N LEU A 42 11.24 -0.36 -12.59
CA LEU A 42 11.70 -1.72 -12.45
C LEU A 42 10.66 -2.54 -11.67
N THR A 43 10.57 -3.81 -12.01
CA THR A 43 9.74 -4.77 -11.29
C THR A 43 10.37 -5.05 -9.91
N ALA A 44 9.56 -5.03 -8.84
CA ALA A 44 10.04 -5.25 -7.47
C ALA A 44 9.88 -6.70 -6.97
N SER A 45 9.25 -7.59 -7.76
CA SER A 45 9.01 -8.98 -7.38
C SER A 45 9.21 -9.93 -8.56
N ARG A 46 9.69 -11.15 -8.32
CA ARG A 46 9.76 -12.22 -9.35
C ARG A 46 8.38 -12.71 -9.81
N LEU A 47 7.35 -12.44 -9.02
CA LEU A 47 5.97 -12.83 -9.26
C LEU A 47 5.16 -11.73 -9.95
N SER A 48 5.82 -10.61 -10.22
CA SER A 48 5.28 -9.40 -10.82
C SER A 48 4.68 -9.65 -12.20
N PRO A 49 3.46 -9.16 -12.48
CA PRO A 49 2.94 -9.08 -13.84
C PRO A 49 3.50 -7.86 -14.62
N GLY A 50 4.41 -7.08 -14.02
CA GLY A 50 5.07 -5.90 -14.59
C GLY A 50 4.82 -4.63 -13.79
N VAL A 51 5.64 -3.60 -14.01
CA VAL A 51 5.55 -2.30 -13.31
C VAL A 51 4.12 -1.73 -13.26
N VAL A 52 3.79 -1.01 -12.18
CA VAL A 52 2.46 -0.42 -12.00
C VAL A 52 2.26 0.77 -12.95
N ALA A 53 1.46 0.62 -13.99
CA ALA A 53 1.16 1.68 -14.94
C ALA A 53 0.32 2.80 -14.31
N GLY A 54 0.47 4.03 -14.82
CA GLY A 54 -0.22 5.20 -14.26
C GLY A 54 -1.75 5.12 -14.32
N GLY A 55 -2.30 4.38 -15.28
CA GLY A 55 -3.74 4.20 -15.43
C GLY A 55 -4.37 3.12 -14.55
N GLU A 56 -3.57 2.38 -13.78
CA GLU A 56 -4.09 1.31 -12.93
C GLU A 56 -4.82 1.86 -11.71
N ASP A 57 -5.94 1.22 -11.37
CA ASP A 57 -6.65 1.43 -10.13
C ASP A 57 -6.10 0.52 -9.04
N LEU A 58 -5.83 1.11 -7.88
CA LEU A 58 -5.27 0.50 -6.69
C LEU A 58 -6.36 0.41 -5.63
N LEU A 59 -6.53 -0.78 -5.07
CA LEU A 59 -7.58 -1.09 -4.10
C LEU A 59 -6.95 -1.23 -2.72
N ARG A 60 -7.30 -0.32 -1.80
CA ARG A 60 -6.89 -0.37 -0.40
C ARG A 60 -8.05 -0.77 0.50
N GLN A 61 -7.90 -1.86 1.23
CA GLN A 61 -8.87 -2.26 2.26
C GLN A 61 -8.94 -1.22 3.39
N VAL A 62 -10.16 -0.80 3.75
CA VAL A 62 -10.45 0.15 4.82
C VAL A 62 -11.14 -0.59 5.96
N PHE A 63 -10.53 -0.58 7.16
CA PHE A 63 -11.04 -1.29 8.32
C PHE A 63 -11.51 -0.30 9.39
N ASN A 64 -12.65 -0.56 10.01
CA ASN A 64 -13.03 0.08 11.27
C ASN A 64 -12.58 -0.79 12.46
N PRO A 65 -12.05 -0.23 13.56
CA PRO A 65 -11.82 1.20 13.87
C PRO A 65 -10.43 1.72 13.50
N LEU A 66 -9.69 1.02 12.63
CA LEU A 66 -8.29 1.35 12.36
C LEU A 66 -8.14 2.54 11.42
N HIS A 67 -8.96 2.60 10.38
CA HIS A 67 -8.81 3.52 9.26
C HIS A 67 -9.92 4.56 9.18
N ILE A 68 -11.09 4.32 9.79
CA ILE A 68 -12.27 5.18 9.62
C ILE A 68 -13.04 5.38 10.93
N GLU A 69 -13.54 6.59 11.14
CA GLU A 69 -14.51 6.92 12.19
C GLU A 69 -15.94 6.70 11.64
N LEU A 70 -16.72 5.83 12.29
CA LEU A 70 -18.08 5.51 11.79
C LEU A 70 -19.06 6.67 11.98
N ASP A 71 -18.84 7.50 13.00
CA ASP A 71 -19.77 8.59 13.32
C ASP A 71 -19.76 9.68 12.25
N THR A 72 -18.60 9.95 11.65
CA THR A 72 -18.45 10.97 10.59
C THR A 72 -18.28 10.37 9.19
N GLY A 73 -17.85 9.11 9.09
CA GLY A 73 -17.42 8.50 7.84
C GLY A 73 -16.02 8.96 7.39
N ASP A 74 -15.29 9.70 8.23
CA ASP A 74 -13.97 10.21 7.88
C ASP A 74 -12.88 9.17 8.08
N LEU A 75 -11.98 9.09 7.11
CA LEU A 75 -10.72 8.37 7.27
C LEU A 75 -9.89 9.06 8.35
N LYS A 76 -9.34 8.25 9.26
CA LYS A 76 -8.46 8.73 10.31
C LYS A 76 -7.18 9.27 9.69
N PRO A 77 -6.53 10.28 10.29
CA PRO A 77 -5.22 10.75 9.83
C PRO A 77 -4.14 9.65 9.79
N SER A 78 -4.31 8.60 10.60
CA SER A 78 -3.43 7.43 10.68
C SER A 78 -3.78 6.30 9.69
N ALA A 79 -4.84 6.44 8.89
CA ALA A 79 -5.35 5.35 8.04
C ALA A 79 -4.29 4.76 7.10
N PHE A 80 -3.31 5.57 6.69
CA PHE A 80 -2.24 5.20 5.75
C PHE A 80 -0.83 5.46 6.32
N ASP A 81 -0.65 5.36 7.64
CA ASP A 81 0.67 5.52 8.28
C ASP A 81 1.70 4.48 7.80
N ASP A 82 1.23 3.30 7.39
CA ASP A 82 2.01 2.21 6.79
C ASP A 82 2.76 2.64 5.53
N ALA A 83 2.22 3.59 4.74
CA ALA A 83 2.91 4.19 3.61
C ALA A 83 4.28 4.79 3.97
N SER A 84 4.52 5.13 5.25
CA SER A 84 5.77 5.73 5.72
C SER A 84 6.73 4.77 6.43
N SER A 85 6.31 3.52 6.69
CA SER A 85 7.08 2.50 7.41
C SER A 85 7.24 1.22 6.58
N MET A 86 6.20 0.42 6.43
CA MET A 86 6.24 -0.89 5.76
C MET A 86 5.81 -0.86 4.29
N GLY A 87 5.22 0.25 3.83
CA GLY A 87 4.50 0.33 2.56
C GLY A 87 3.01 0.13 2.78
N LEU A 88 2.21 0.95 2.09
CA LEU A 88 0.75 0.82 2.08
C LEU A 88 0.37 -0.25 1.06
N SER A 89 0.03 -1.43 1.57
CA SER A 89 -0.42 -2.58 0.78
C SER A 89 -1.73 -2.27 0.05
N VAL A 90 -1.72 -2.47 -1.27
CA VAL A 90 -2.86 -2.30 -2.18
C VAL A 90 -2.92 -3.46 -3.18
N ASP A 91 -4.09 -3.71 -3.75
CA ASP A 91 -4.26 -4.63 -4.88
C ASP A 91 -4.43 -3.83 -6.18
N ARG A 92 -3.81 -4.29 -7.26
CA ARG A 92 -4.00 -3.75 -8.61
C ARG A 92 -5.26 -4.37 -9.21
N GLU A 93 -6.29 -3.57 -9.42
CA GLU A 93 -7.61 -4.05 -9.89
C GLU A 93 -7.55 -4.76 -11.26
N ALA A 94 -6.61 -4.38 -12.12
CA ALA A 94 -6.41 -5.00 -13.43
C ALA A 94 -5.95 -6.48 -13.35
N HIS A 95 -5.31 -6.86 -12.23
CA HIS A 95 -4.74 -8.20 -12.04
C HIS A 95 -5.53 -9.04 -11.04
N ARG A 96 -6.62 -8.49 -10.49
CA ARG A 96 -7.48 -9.15 -9.52
C ARG A 96 -8.87 -8.53 -9.46
N ALA A 97 -9.89 -9.38 -9.52
CA ALA A 97 -11.27 -8.94 -9.32
C ALA A 97 -11.46 -8.27 -7.95
N ALA A 98 -12.11 -7.12 -7.89
CA ALA A 98 -12.35 -6.38 -6.65
C ALA A 98 -13.04 -7.21 -5.56
N LYS A 99 -13.92 -8.15 -5.94
CA LYS A 99 -14.54 -9.11 -5.01
C LYS A 99 -13.50 -9.93 -4.23
N ALA A 100 -12.41 -10.33 -4.88
CA ALA A 100 -11.36 -11.10 -4.23
C ALA A 100 -10.57 -10.25 -3.21
N THR A 101 -10.40 -8.95 -3.44
CA THR A 101 -9.82 -8.01 -2.45
C THR A 101 -10.74 -7.86 -1.24
N VAL A 102 -12.06 -7.81 -1.45
CA VAL A 102 -13.05 -7.78 -0.36
C VAL A 102 -13.03 -9.08 0.44
N THR A 103 -13.07 -10.23 -0.21
CA THR A 103 -13.00 -11.55 0.44
C THR A 103 -11.75 -11.68 1.30
N GLU A 104 -10.59 -11.26 0.80
CA GLU A 104 -9.38 -11.22 1.62
C GLU A 104 -9.46 -10.26 2.79
N GLY A 105 -10.08 -9.09 2.60
CA GLY A 105 -10.27 -8.12 3.68
C GLY A 105 -11.12 -8.71 4.81
N LEU A 106 -12.19 -9.43 4.47
CA LEU A 106 -13.03 -10.13 5.44
C LEU A 106 -12.24 -11.22 6.18
N ALA A 107 -11.50 -12.06 5.45
CA ALA A 107 -10.67 -13.11 6.05
C ALA A 107 -9.57 -12.52 6.96
N ARG A 108 -8.94 -11.40 6.57
CA ARG A 108 -7.95 -10.69 7.40
C ARG A 108 -8.57 -10.12 8.68
N ALA A 109 -9.79 -9.59 8.60
CA ALA A 109 -10.51 -9.10 9.78
C ALA A 109 -10.85 -10.26 10.73
N GLU A 110 -11.38 -11.37 10.22
CA GLU A 110 -11.69 -12.57 10.99
C GLU A 110 -10.44 -13.14 11.67
N ALA A 111 -9.37 -13.36 10.91
CA ALA A 111 -8.10 -13.88 11.44
C ALA A 111 -7.48 -12.94 12.49
N ALA A 112 -7.64 -11.63 12.34
CA ALA A 112 -7.21 -10.68 13.36
C ALA A 112 -8.05 -10.82 14.63
N ASN A 113 -9.38 -10.85 14.50
CA ASN A 113 -10.32 -10.91 15.64
C ASN A 113 -10.22 -12.23 16.43
N ALA A 114 -9.77 -13.32 15.79
CA ALA A 114 -9.52 -14.59 16.46
C ALA A 114 -8.26 -14.56 17.35
N ARG A 115 -7.37 -13.57 17.21
CA ARG A 115 -6.15 -13.45 18.03
C ARG A 115 -6.45 -12.73 19.33
N GLU A 116 -6.07 -13.35 20.44
CA GLU A 116 -6.19 -12.77 21.78
C GLU A 116 -5.43 -11.43 21.88
N GLY A 117 -6.03 -10.43 22.54
CA GLY A 117 -5.46 -9.09 22.73
C GLY A 117 -5.48 -8.20 21.47
N SER A 118 -6.03 -8.66 20.34
CA SER A 118 -6.18 -7.83 19.15
C SER A 118 -7.31 -6.81 19.30
N THR A 119 -7.17 -5.65 18.68
CA THR A 119 -8.30 -4.73 18.49
C THR A 119 -9.27 -5.33 17.47
N PRO A 120 -10.54 -5.58 17.86
CA PRO A 120 -11.55 -6.07 16.93
C PRO A 120 -11.69 -5.12 15.75
N ARG A 121 -11.73 -5.67 14.54
CA ARG A 121 -11.85 -4.90 13.31
C ARG A 121 -12.87 -5.52 12.36
N LYS A 122 -13.48 -4.67 11.55
CA LYS A 122 -14.38 -5.07 10.46
C LYS A 122 -13.92 -4.39 9.17
N LEU A 123 -14.02 -5.11 8.06
CA LEU A 123 -13.87 -4.48 6.76
C LEU A 123 -15.05 -3.52 6.56
N HIS A 124 -14.75 -2.24 6.36
CA HIS A 124 -15.73 -1.21 6.10
C HIS A 124 -15.95 -1.00 4.59
N GLY A 125 -14.87 -1.07 3.82
CA GLY A 125 -14.91 -0.89 2.38
C GLY A 125 -13.54 -0.98 1.75
N VAL A 126 -13.45 -0.52 0.50
CA VAL A 126 -12.21 -0.46 -0.27
C VAL A 126 -12.07 0.93 -0.86
N ALA A 127 -10.96 1.61 -0.56
CA ALA A 127 -10.60 2.84 -1.24
C ALA A 127 -10.00 2.52 -2.61
N ARG A 128 -10.54 3.11 -3.68
CA ARG A 128 -10.00 3.02 -5.04
C ARG A 128 -9.17 4.25 -5.36
N LEU A 129 -7.88 4.07 -5.63
CA LEU A 129 -6.93 5.14 -5.93
C LEU A 129 -6.33 4.90 -7.31
N ARG A 130 -6.30 5.92 -8.18
CA ARG A 130 -5.58 5.78 -9.43
C ARG A 130 -4.09 5.98 -9.20
N ALA A 131 -3.25 5.13 -9.78
CA ALA A 131 -1.81 5.18 -9.56
C ALA A 131 -1.25 6.58 -9.92
N CYS A 132 -1.61 7.16 -11.06
CA CYS A 132 -1.16 8.51 -11.43
C CYS A 132 -1.49 9.57 -10.38
N ASP A 133 -2.70 9.59 -9.82
CA ASP A 133 -3.11 10.58 -8.81
C ASP A 133 -2.21 10.49 -7.57
N VAL A 134 -1.89 9.27 -7.12
CA VAL A 134 -0.98 9.03 -5.99
C VAL A 134 0.41 9.56 -6.30
N ARG A 135 0.90 9.34 -7.53
CA ARG A 135 2.21 9.82 -7.99
C ARG A 135 2.27 11.34 -8.14
N GLU A 136 1.15 11.99 -8.43
CA GLU A 136 1.06 13.45 -8.60
C GLU A 136 1.02 14.22 -7.27
N LEU A 137 0.77 13.55 -6.15
CA LEU A 137 0.82 14.18 -4.83
C LEU A 137 2.21 14.76 -4.56
N LYS A 138 2.24 16.06 -4.21
CA LYS A 138 3.46 16.80 -3.90
C LYS A 138 3.34 17.60 -2.60
N THR A 139 4.47 17.74 -1.91
CA THR A 139 4.68 18.62 -0.77
C THR A 139 5.94 19.42 -1.05
N GLU A 140 5.86 20.75 -1.00
CA GLU A 140 7.00 21.65 -1.27
C GLU A 140 7.68 21.36 -2.64
N GLY A 141 6.89 20.97 -3.64
CA GLY A 141 7.38 20.64 -4.98
C GLY A 141 7.95 19.22 -5.14
N ALA A 142 8.26 18.53 -4.03
CA ALA A 142 8.75 17.16 -4.05
C ALA A 142 7.60 16.14 -4.13
N ARG A 143 7.80 15.07 -4.90
CA ARG A 143 6.84 13.98 -5.06
C ARG A 143 6.72 13.17 -3.76
N CYS A 144 5.49 12.98 -3.29
CA CYS A 144 5.20 12.37 -2.00
C CYS A 144 5.35 10.85 -1.99
N PHE A 145 4.88 10.16 -3.04
CA PHE A 145 4.73 8.70 -3.05
C PHE A 145 5.19 8.06 -4.36
N GLY A 146 5.74 6.85 -4.23
CA GLY A 146 6.00 5.91 -5.32
C GLY A 146 5.09 4.68 -5.19
N VAL A 147 4.82 4.02 -6.32
CA VAL A 147 4.00 2.80 -6.36
C VAL A 147 4.82 1.67 -6.98
N TYR A 148 5.01 0.60 -6.23
CA TYR A 148 5.92 -0.49 -6.56
C TYR A 148 5.15 -1.81 -6.66
N ASP A 149 5.46 -2.59 -7.70
CA ASP A 149 4.85 -3.91 -7.91
C ASP A 149 5.52 -4.96 -7.03
N THR A 150 5.00 -5.11 -5.81
CA THR A 150 5.50 -6.01 -4.77
C THR A 150 4.66 -7.28 -4.70
N ALA A 151 4.29 -7.84 -5.85
CA ALA A 151 3.52 -9.09 -5.97
C ALA A 151 4.06 -10.20 -5.05
N ILE A 152 3.15 -10.92 -4.39
CA ILE A 152 3.49 -12.05 -3.50
C ILE A 152 2.78 -13.33 -3.97
N GLU A 153 3.23 -14.49 -3.50
CA GLU A 153 2.73 -15.79 -3.99
C GLU A 153 1.23 -15.97 -3.78
N SER A 154 0.69 -15.49 -2.65
CA SER A 154 -0.74 -15.53 -2.36
C SER A 154 -1.54 -14.45 -3.09
N ASN A 155 -0.88 -13.44 -3.66
CA ASN A 155 -1.54 -12.29 -4.29
C ASN A 155 -0.62 -11.61 -5.33
N ILE A 156 -0.73 -12.05 -6.58
CA ILE A 156 0.03 -11.49 -7.71
C ILE A 156 -0.33 -10.04 -8.04
N ALA A 157 -1.48 -9.55 -7.56
CA ALA A 157 -1.92 -8.18 -7.77
C ALA A 157 -1.40 -7.23 -6.67
N HIS A 158 -0.65 -7.73 -5.69
CA HIS A 158 -0.14 -6.93 -4.58
C HIS A 158 0.84 -5.86 -5.06
N ALA A 159 0.68 -4.65 -4.55
CA ALA A 159 1.60 -3.55 -4.74
C ALA A 159 1.73 -2.74 -3.43
N ASP A 160 2.80 -1.97 -3.32
CA ASP A 160 3.02 -1.06 -2.20
C ASP A 160 3.07 0.40 -2.67
N VAL A 161 2.32 1.26 -1.97
CA VAL A 161 2.52 2.71 -2.02
C VAL A 161 3.50 3.12 -0.92
N CYS A 162 4.65 3.67 -1.29
CA CYS A 162 5.71 4.06 -0.36
C CYS A 162 5.97 5.56 -0.39
N GLN A 163 6.07 6.18 0.79
CA GLN A 163 6.41 7.59 0.96
C GLN A 163 7.87 7.83 0.53
N LEU A 164 8.11 8.76 -0.39
CA LEU A 164 9.43 9.09 -0.91
C LEU A 164 10.09 10.25 -0.15
N ILE A 165 9.29 11.18 0.37
CA ILE A 165 9.84 12.30 1.14
C ILE A 165 10.23 11.87 2.56
N ALA A 166 11.42 12.28 2.99
CA ALA A 166 11.88 12.07 4.36
C ALA A 166 11.41 13.21 5.29
N GLY A 167 11.57 13.01 6.61
CA GLY A 167 11.24 14.02 7.62
C GLY A 167 9.82 13.92 8.18
N LYS A 168 9.66 14.34 9.45
CA LYS A 168 8.42 14.16 10.22
C LYS A 168 7.28 15.04 9.72
N LEU A 169 7.51 16.35 9.59
CA LEU A 169 6.48 17.30 9.17
C LEU A 169 6.10 17.14 7.68
N PRO A 170 7.06 17.10 6.74
CA PRO A 170 6.72 16.86 5.33
C PRO A 170 6.02 15.51 5.15
N GLY A 171 6.53 14.45 5.80
CA GLY A 171 5.93 13.12 5.74
C GLY A 171 4.49 13.08 6.26
N ARG A 172 4.20 13.78 7.38
CA ARG A 172 2.82 13.90 7.88
C ARG A 172 1.92 14.62 6.87
N SER A 173 2.40 15.70 6.25
CA SER A 173 1.65 16.43 5.22
C SER A 173 1.38 15.57 3.98
N ALA A 174 2.36 14.77 3.53
CA ALA A 174 2.16 13.81 2.44
C ALA A 174 1.04 12.81 2.75
N ARG A 175 1.03 12.23 3.96
CA ARG A 175 0.00 11.27 4.34
C ARG A 175 -1.39 11.90 4.47
N SER A 176 -1.49 13.14 4.95
CA SER A 176 -2.75 13.89 4.93
C SER A 176 -3.32 13.99 3.52
N LYS A 177 -2.49 14.34 2.52
CA LYS A 177 -2.91 14.41 1.11
C LYS A 177 -3.37 13.07 0.55
N LEU A 178 -2.74 11.97 0.97
CA LEU A 178 -3.18 10.62 0.57
C LEU A 178 -4.53 10.25 1.19
N VAL A 179 -4.76 10.61 2.45
CA VAL A 179 -6.06 10.46 3.13
C VAL A 179 -7.13 11.30 2.42
N GLU A 180 -6.85 12.57 2.13
CA GLU A 180 -7.75 13.46 1.38
C GLU A 180 -8.09 12.89 -0.01
N LEU A 181 -7.11 12.36 -0.73
CA LEU A 181 -7.31 11.71 -2.02
C LEU A 181 -8.25 10.49 -1.93
N ALA A 182 -8.21 9.76 -0.82
CA ALA A 182 -8.98 8.54 -0.61
C ALA A 182 -10.38 8.77 -0.01
N GLN A 183 -10.58 9.86 0.73
CA GLN A 183 -11.77 10.10 1.57
C GLN A 183 -13.11 9.83 0.84
N ASN A 184 -13.26 10.35 -0.37
CA ASN A 184 -14.48 10.20 -1.17
C ASN A 184 -14.43 9.05 -2.19
N LYS A 185 -13.37 8.21 -2.12
CA LYS A 185 -13.16 7.07 -3.01
C LYS A 185 -13.31 5.73 -2.30
N VAL A 186 -13.82 5.74 -1.06
CA VAL A 186 -14.16 4.53 -0.30
C VAL A 186 -15.49 3.98 -0.81
N ILE A 187 -15.43 2.81 -1.44
CA ILE A 187 -16.62 2.05 -1.82
C ILE A 187 -16.98 1.16 -0.63
N LEU A 188 -18.16 1.43 -0.06
CA LEU A 188 -18.67 0.68 1.09
C LEU A 188 -18.93 -0.77 0.71
N TYR A 189 -18.59 -1.66 1.62
CA TYR A 189 -19.05 -3.03 1.56
C TYR A 189 -20.25 -3.17 2.49
N ALA A 190 -21.45 -3.34 1.91
CA ALA A 190 -22.57 -3.87 2.65
C ALA A 190 -22.37 -5.38 2.75
N PRO A 191 -22.25 -5.96 3.95
CA PRO A 191 -22.39 -7.42 4.06
C PRO A 191 -23.76 -7.78 3.49
N GLU A 192 -23.85 -8.81 2.64
CA GLU A 192 -25.15 -9.35 2.26
C GLU A 192 -25.86 -9.74 3.56
N GLU A 193 -26.98 -9.06 3.86
CA GLU A 193 -27.84 -9.46 4.97
C GLU A 193 -28.41 -10.84 4.65
N GLY A 194 -27.86 -11.89 5.27
CA GLY A 194 -28.53 -13.18 5.33
C GLY A 194 -27.64 -14.40 5.21
N SER A 195 -27.22 -14.93 6.36
CA SER A 195 -27.74 -16.25 6.75
C SER A 195 -27.99 -16.24 8.24
N GLY A 196 -29.19 -15.80 8.63
CA GLY A 196 -29.77 -16.27 9.88
C GLY A 196 -29.85 -17.79 9.77
N ALA A 197 -28.96 -18.49 10.47
CA ALA A 197 -29.17 -19.89 10.76
C ALA A 197 -30.20 -19.92 11.90
N ALA A 198 -31.40 -20.37 11.51
CA ALA A 198 -32.41 -20.91 12.41
C ALA A 198 -31.90 -22.16 13.13
#